data_AF-A0A1I8HWV9-F1
#
_entry.id   AF-A0A1I8HWV9-F1
#
_cell.length_a   1.000
_cell.length_b   1.000
_cell.length_c   1.000
_cell.angle_alpha   90.00
_cell.angle_beta   90.00
_cell.angle_gamma   90.00
#
_symmetry.space_group_name_H-M   'P 1'
#
loop_
_entity.id
_entity.type
_entity.pdbx_description
1 polymer ?
#
loop_
_entity_poly.entity_id
_entity_poly.type
_entity_poly.pdbx_seq_one_letter_code
_entity_poly.pdbx_strand_id
1 'polypeptide(L)'
;MYEELLRLRHSALSSQLPASSIGGQFATASRNGDSMAAPRLDWGHERLRRRVQDGIREVRFMLNGQLAKLRKELSEKRPSASEIDGRLEGLAESVNEIIRLVGVEGEALAEAGGAADWRRRRLSRLQTELVNRIVKLQNPQQCQSAKKLICNLNKGCGFGCQAHHVLYCMTLAYATGRTFVLDSVNWRYSRGGWTSVFEPLSKTCTERGSAGAKQWGSTGAEDAQLVEVPIIDAMAHKPPYLPQAIPADLYEELSGLHGNPFVWFAGVLLNYIMRPNAAFQRQLDDNAIRLGFAKPIVGVQVRRTDKIGSEAAFHDISEYMVWVEEFYKTYELRHGRPDKMRILLATDDANLLNEAARRYPAYTFLSDTSSSRSASVRDRYSDGGLRGVISDVLLLSKTDYLVCTFSSQVCRLAYELMQVGRDDSSDRFHSLDDVYYFGGQLPLEVTARFAHKARDSSELDLSPGDVIGLAGNHWDGYSLGQSRRLGRNGLFPAYKTELVVRKAEMRPGL
;
A
#
# COMPACT_ATOMS: atom_id res chain seq x y z
N MET A 1 19.89 -12.40 -17.79
CA MET A 1 19.63 -11.11 -17.12
C MET A 1 19.79 -9.88 -18.03
N TYR A 2 20.48 -9.96 -19.19
CA TYR A 2 20.54 -8.89 -20.21
C TYR A 2 19.50 -9.05 -21.35
N GLU A 3 19.01 -10.28 -21.58
CA GLU A 3 18.03 -10.60 -22.64
C GLU A 3 16.57 -10.27 -22.28
N GLU A 4 16.23 -10.19 -20.99
CA GLU A 4 14.85 -9.94 -20.53
C GLU A 4 14.50 -8.44 -20.43
N LEU A 5 15.53 -7.57 -20.44
CA LEU A 5 15.39 -6.10 -20.48
C LEU A 5 15.27 -5.54 -21.91
N LEU A 6 15.62 -6.32 -22.94
CA LEU A 6 15.52 -5.91 -24.35
C LEU A 6 14.15 -6.21 -24.99
N ARG A 7 13.36 -7.13 -24.42
CA ARG A 7 12.03 -7.50 -24.94
C ARG A 7 10.92 -6.47 -24.70
N LEU A 8 11.17 -5.46 -23.87
CA LEU A 8 10.21 -4.37 -23.59
C LEU A 8 10.33 -3.17 -24.54
N ARG A 9 11.17 -3.23 -25.59
CA ARG A 9 11.44 -2.07 -26.46
C ARG A 9 10.92 -2.15 -27.91
N HIS A 10 10.25 -3.23 -28.32
CA HIS A 10 9.67 -3.32 -29.66
C HIS A 10 8.30 -4.03 -29.67
N SER A 11 7.21 -3.27 -29.61
CA SER A 11 6.01 -3.51 -30.42
C SER A 11 5.13 -2.25 -30.47
N ALA A 12 5.36 -1.46 -31.51
CA ALA A 12 4.44 -0.44 -31.99
C ALA A 12 4.44 -0.51 -33.52
N LEU A 13 3.25 -0.30 -34.12
CA LEU A 13 2.88 -0.40 -35.56
C LEU A 13 2.46 -1.83 -35.95
N SER A 14 1.29 -2.14 -36.51
CA SER A 14 0.29 -1.44 -37.33
C SER A 14 -1.05 -2.20 -37.15
N SER A 15 -2.24 -1.60 -37.05
CA SER A 15 -3.03 -1.18 -38.21
C SER A 15 -4.30 -0.39 -37.81
N GLN A 16 -4.82 0.33 -38.81
CA GLN A 16 -5.78 1.43 -38.78
C GLN A 16 -7.27 1.03 -38.91
N LEU A 17 -8.13 1.64 -38.06
CA LEU A 17 -9.39 2.39 -38.37
C LEU A 17 -10.64 1.68 -38.98
N PRO A 18 -11.88 2.27 -38.96
CA PRO A 18 -12.30 3.60 -38.46
C PRO A 18 -13.55 3.63 -37.53
N ALA A 19 -13.92 4.87 -37.17
CA ALA A 19 -14.88 5.32 -36.16
C ALA A 19 -16.34 5.56 -36.64
N SER A 20 -17.26 5.63 -35.67
CA SER A 20 -18.49 6.46 -35.59
C SER A 20 -19.34 5.97 -34.39
N SER A 21 -20.26 6.67 -33.74
CA SER A 21 -20.49 8.08 -33.40
C SER A 21 -21.54 8.10 -32.26
N ILE A 22 -21.28 8.90 -31.23
CA ILE A 22 -22.19 9.64 -30.30
C ILE A 22 -23.70 9.28 -30.29
N GLY A 23 -24.26 9.06 -29.09
CA GLY A 23 -25.68 9.37 -28.80
C GLY A 23 -26.32 8.48 -27.72
N GLY A 24 -26.59 9.05 -26.54
CA GLY A 24 -27.33 8.35 -25.48
C GLY A 24 -28.85 8.42 -25.67
N GLN A 25 -29.58 7.44 -25.12
CA GLN A 25 -30.82 7.62 -24.34
C GLN A 25 -31.38 6.26 -23.90
N PHE A 26 -32.04 6.29 -22.74
CA PHE A 26 -32.71 5.17 -22.08
C PHE A 26 -33.89 4.62 -22.90
N ALA A 27 -34.01 3.29 -22.83
CA ALA A 27 -35.23 2.46 -22.84
C ALA A 27 -36.28 2.65 -23.96
N THR A 28 -36.34 1.67 -24.86
CA THR A 28 -37.62 1.08 -25.30
C THR A 28 -37.48 -0.43 -25.39
N ALA A 29 -38.26 -1.14 -24.57
CA ALA A 29 -38.41 -2.58 -24.66
C ALA A 29 -39.16 -2.96 -25.95
N SER A 30 -38.57 -3.85 -26.75
CA SER A 30 -39.30 -4.60 -27.77
C SER A 30 -38.92 -6.06 -27.66
N ARG A 31 -39.89 -6.88 -27.27
CA ARG A 31 -39.82 -8.35 -27.29
C ARG A 31 -39.63 -8.80 -28.74
N ASN A 32 -38.57 -9.56 -29.00
CA ASN A 32 -38.53 -10.62 -30.01
C ASN A 32 -37.29 -11.48 -29.80
N GLY A 33 -37.51 -12.78 -29.62
CA GLY A 33 -36.50 -13.85 -29.78
C GLY A 33 -35.59 -14.10 -28.58
N ASP A 34 -35.92 -15.10 -27.79
CA ASP A 34 -35.00 -15.77 -26.87
C ASP A 34 -33.73 -16.23 -27.60
N SER A 35 -32.68 -15.42 -27.46
CA SER A 35 -31.34 -15.94 -27.23
C SER A 35 -30.70 -15.06 -26.16
N MET A 36 -31.10 -15.27 -24.90
CA MET A 36 -30.12 -15.05 -23.85
C MET A 36 -29.00 -16.05 -24.12
N ALA A 37 -27.98 -15.66 -24.88
CA ALA A 37 -26.75 -16.41 -24.97
C ALA A 37 -26.33 -16.66 -23.52
N ALA A 38 -26.42 -17.93 -23.07
CA ALA A 38 -26.07 -18.27 -21.71
C ALA A 38 -24.67 -17.69 -21.43
N PRO A 39 -24.45 -17.03 -20.28
CA PRO A 39 -23.14 -16.49 -19.96
C PRO A 39 -22.12 -17.62 -20.14
N ARG A 40 -21.07 -17.36 -20.93
CA ARG A 40 -20.04 -18.36 -21.21
C ARG A 40 -19.25 -18.61 -19.94
N LEU A 41 -19.73 -19.56 -19.12
CA LEU A 41 -19.12 -19.90 -17.84
C LEU A 41 -17.75 -20.53 -18.07
N ASP A 42 -16.74 -20.02 -17.36
CA ASP A 42 -15.46 -20.70 -17.22
C ASP A 42 -15.60 -21.83 -16.18
N TRP A 43 -15.50 -23.08 -16.64
CA TRP A 43 -15.61 -24.26 -15.78
C TRP A 43 -14.52 -24.31 -14.69
N GLY A 44 -13.34 -23.73 -14.95
CA GLY A 44 -12.27 -23.61 -13.96
C GLY A 44 -12.66 -22.65 -12.84
N HIS A 45 -13.13 -21.46 -13.22
CA HIS A 45 -13.68 -20.47 -12.30
C HIS A 45 -14.80 -21.06 -11.42
N GLU A 46 -15.80 -21.69 -12.05
CA GLU A 46 -16.95 -22.25 -11.30
C GLU A 46 -16.56 -23.38 -10.35
N ARG A 47 -15.52 -24.15 -10.68
CA ARG A 47 -14.98 -25.17 -9.78
C ARG A 47 -14.30 -24.53 -8.57
N LEU A 48 -13.43 -23.54 -8.79
CA LEU A 48 -12.75 -22.82 -7.71
C LEU A 48 -13.75 -22.10 -6.80
N ARG A 49 -14.77 -21.45 -7.37
CA ARG A 49 -15.85 -20.80 -6.61
C ARG A 49 -16.55 -21.77 -5.66
N ARG A 50 -16.85 -22.99 -6.12
CA ARG A 50 -17.47 -24.02 -5.27
C ARG A 50 -16.53 -24.51 -4.18
N ARG A 51 -15.24 -24.74 -4.49
CA ARG A 51 -14.28 -25.21 -3.48
C ARG A 51 -14.02 -24.18 -2.38
N VAL A 52 -13.91 -22.89 -2.71
CA VAL A 52 -13.88 -21.81 -1.72
C VAL A 52 -15.13 -21.85 -0.82
N GLN A 53 -16.32 -22.01 -1.40
CA GLN A 53 -17.57 -22.13 -0.63
C GLN A 53 -17.63 -23.39 0.24
N ASP A 54 -17.10 -24.51 -0.24
CA ASP A 54 -17.01 -25.76 0.52
C ASP A 54 -16.03 -25.61 1.68
N GLY A 55 -14.84 -25.04 1.46
CA GLY A 55 -13.85 -24.79 2.50
C GLY A 55 -14.35 -23.85 3.60
N ILE A 56 -15.09 -22.78 3.26
CA ILE A 56 -15.75 -21.92 4.26
C ILE A 56 -16.76 -22.72 5.10
N ARG A 57 -17.49 -23.66 4.48
CA ARG A 57 -18.41 -24.56 5.19
C ARG A 57 -17.65 -25.51 6.12
N GLU A 58 -16.52 -26.06 5.68
CA GLU A 58 -15.68 -26.94 6.50
C GLU A 58 -15.07 -26.22 7.70
N VAL A 59 -14.63 -24.96 7.57
CA VAL A 59 -14.21 -24.14 8.73
C VAL A 59 -15.35 -24.06 9.75
N ARG A 60 -16.57 -23.79 9.30
CA ARG A 60 -17.75 -23.72 10.18
C ARG A 60 -18.05 -25.07 10.84
N PHE A 61 -17.95 -26.17 10.11
CA PHE A 61 -18.18 -27.50 10.67
C PHE A 61 -17.10 -27.87 11.70
N MET A 62 -15.84 -27.58 11.40
CA MET A 62 -14.72 -27.82 12.30
C MET A 62 -14.85 -27.03 13.59
N LEU A 63 -15.07 -25.72 13.51
CA LEU A 63 -15.24 -24.87 14.70
C LEU A 63 -16.40 -25.34 15.57
N ASN A 64 -17.59 -25.53 14.99
CA ASN A 64 -18.76 -25.96 15.77
C ASN A 64 -18.59 -27.36 16.36
N GLY A 65 -18.06 -28.30 15.57
CA GLY A 65 -17.89 -29.69 15.98
C GLY A 65 -16.85 -29.85 17.09
N GLN A 66 -15.68 -29.19 16.96
CA GLN A 66 -14.60 -29.32 17.94
C GLN A 66 -14.90 -28.53 19.22
N LEU A 67 -15.51 -27.34 19.13
CA LEU A 67 -15.93 -26.60 20.33
C LEU A 67 -17.05 -27.32 21.10
N ALA A 68 -17.98 -27.99 20.40
CA ALA A 68 -19.00 -28.80 21.04
C ALA A 68 -18.40 -30.02 21.79
N LYS A 69 -17.41 -30.69 21.18
CA LYS A 69 -16.66 -31.79 21.84
C LYS A 69 -15.92 -31.29 23.07
N LEU A 70 -15.20 -30.17 22.95
CA LEU A 70 -14.48 -29.56 24.06
C LEU A 70 -15.42 -29.20 25.21
N ARG A 71 -16.57 -28.57 24.90
CA ARG A 71 -17.59 -28.24 25.91
C ARG A 71 -18.13 -29.48 26.63
N LYS A 72 -18.37 -30.57 25.90
CA LYS A 72 -18.82 -31.84 26.48
C LYS A 72 -17.76 -32.42 27.41
N GLU A 73 -16.50 -32.47 26.99
CA GLU A 73 -15.41 -32.99 27.80
C GLU A 73 -15.13 -32.14 29.04
N LEU A 74 -15.21 -30.81 28.94
CA LEU A 74 -15.13 -29.91 30.09
C LEU A 74 -16.19 -30.24 31.15
N SER A 75 -17.40 -30.59 30.71
CA SER A 75 -18.49 -30.97 31.63
C SER A 75 -18.36 -32.39 32.21
N GLU A 76 -17.84 -33.34 31.45
CA GLU A 76 -17.85 -34.78 31.81
C GLU A 76 -16.55 -35.26 32.43
N LYS A 77 -15.41 -34.82 31.89
CA LYS A 77 -14.08 -35.38 32.20
C LYS A 77 -13.19 -34.44 33.01
N ARG A 78 -13.52 -33.14 33.07
CA ARG A 78 -12.73 -32.10 33.74
C ARG A 78 -11.23 -32.19 33.38
N PRO A 79 -10.88 -32.06 32.08
CA PRO A 79 -9.49 -32.15 31.63
C PRO A 79 -8.62 -31.08 32.31
N SER A 80 -7.33 -31.37 32.39
CA SER A 80 -6.32 -30.42 32.86
C SER A 80 -6.18 -29.23 31.91
N ALA A 81 -5.61 -28.12 32.40
CA ALA A 81 -5.34 -26.94 31.59
C ALA A 81 -4.48 -27.28 30.35
N SER A 82 -3.43 -28.08 30.53
CA SER A 82 -2.55 -28.49 29.42
C SER A 82 -3.27 -29.31 28.35
N GLU A 83 -4.23 -30.16 28.72
CA GLU A 83 -5.04 -30.90 27.74
C GLU A 83 -6.00 -29.98 26.96
N ILE A 84 -6.52 -28.94 27.62
CA ILE A 84 -7.35 -27.92 26.97
C ILE A 84 -6.49 -27.11 26.00
N ASP A 85 -5.33 -26.64 26.44
CA ASP A 85 -4.41 -25.84 25.62
C ASP A 85 -3.99 -26.61 24.36
N GLY A 86 -3.53 -27.86 24.50
CA GLY A 86 -3.17 -28.69 23.35
C GLY A 86 -4.32 -28.94 22.37
N ARG A 87 -5.57 -28.99 22.84
CA ARG A 87 -6.76 -29.11 21.98
C ARG A 87 -7.08 -27.80 21.26
N LEU A 88 -6.92 -26.66 21.93
CA LEU A 88 -7.11 -25.36 21.34
C LEU A 88 -6.04 -25.07 20.28
N GLU A 89 -4.79 -25.41 20.57
CA GLU A 89 -3.67 -25.34 19.62
C GLU A 89 -3.95 -26.21 18.38
N GLY A 90 -4.29 -27.49 18.57
CA GLY A 90 -4.60 -28.38 17.44
C GLY A 90 -5.82 -27.94 16.62
N LEU A 91 -6.83 -27.34 17.27
CA LEU A 91 -7.96 -26.73 16.57
C LEU A 91 -7.53 -25.51 15.75
N ALA A 92 -6.72 -24.63 16.34
CA ALA A 92 -6.20 -23.44 15.65
C ALA A 92 -5.35 -23.83 14.44
N GLU A 93 -4.45 -24.81 14.58
CA GLU A 93 -3.65 -25.35 13.47
C GLU A 93 -4.51 -25.86 12.33
N SER A 94 -5.52 -26.69 12.64
CA SER A 94 -6.43 -27.27 11.65
C SER A 94 -7.27 -26.20 10.94
N VAL A 95 -7.77 -25.21 11.68
CA VAL A 95 -8.53 -24.09 11.11
C VAL A 95 -7.63 -23.24 10.20
N ASN A 96 -6.42 -22.94 10.64
CA ASN A 96 -5.45 -22.17 9.85
C ASN A 96 -5.00 -22.92 8.59
N GLU A 97 -4.92 -24.25 8.63
CA GLU A 97 -4.68 -25.06 7.42
C GLU A 97 -5.84 -24.92 6.42
N ILE A 98 -7.09 -25.06 6.86
CA ILE A 98 -8.25 -24.89 5.97
C ILE A 98 -8.30 -23.45 5.41
N ILE A 99 -8.06 -22.44 6.25
CA ILE A 99 -8.05 -21.04 5.82
C ILE A 99 -6.96 -20.80 4.76
N ARG A 100 -5.76 -21.36 4.93
CA ARG A 100 -4.69 -21.29 3.90
C ARG A 100 -5.12 -21.92 2.59
N LEU A 101 -5.71 -23.12 2.63
CA LEU A 101 -6.19 -23.80 1.43
C LEU A 101 -7.30 -22.98 0.72
N VAL A 102 -8.25 -22.44 1.48
CA VAL A 102 -9.30 -21.54 0.96
C VAL A 102 -8.69 -20.27 0.36
N GLY A 103 -7.67 -19.70 0.99
CA GLY A 103 -6.94 -18.53 0.48
C GLY A 103 -6.27 -18.83 -0.86
N VAL A 104 -5.55 -19.95 -0.97
CA VAL A 104 -4.92 -20.42 -2.22
C VAL A 104 -5.95 -20.59 -3.34
N GLU A 105 -7.09 -21.20 -3.05
CA GLU A 105 -8.17 -21.37 -4.03
C GLU A 105 -8.85 -20.04 -4.40
N GLY A 106 -8.95 -19.12 -3.44
CA GLY A 106 -9.46 -17.76 -3.64
C GLY A 106 -8.55 -16.94 -4.56
N GLU A 107 -7.24 -17.03 -4.39
CA GLU A 107 -6.27 -16.40 -5.29
C GLU A 107 -6.36 -17.00 -6.70
N ALA A 108 -6.40 -18.32 -6.82
CA ALA A 108 -6.60 -18.99 -8.10
C ALA A 108 -7.93 -18.59 -8.76
N LEU A 109 -8.99 -18.40 -7.97
CA LEU A 109 -10.29 -17.90 -8.46
C LEU A 109 -10.17 -16.48 -9.00
N ALA A 110 -9.43 -15.62 -8.31
CA ALA A 110 -9.17 -14.26 -8.73
C ALA A 110 -8.34 -14.18 -10.02
N GLU A 111 -7.53 -15.20 -10.32
CA GLU A 111 -6.69 -15.29 -11.53
C GLU A 111 -7.38 -15.99 -12.72
N ALA A 112 -8.42 -16.80 -12.46
CA ALA A 112 -9.13 -17.61 -13.45
C ALA A 112 -9.66 -16.80 -14.66
N GLY A 113 -9.81 -17.47 -15.80
CA GLY A 113 -10.35 -16.86 -17.02
C GLY A 113 -9.51 -15.72 -17.60
N GLY A 114 -8.23 -15.60 -17.23
CA GLY A 114 -7.35 -14.50 -17.66
C GLY A 114 -7.59 -13.18 -16.93
N ALA A 115 -8.33 -13.20 -15.82
CA ALA A 115 -8.68 -12.01 -15.03
C ALA A 115 -7.45 -11.29 -14.47
N ALA A 116 -6.44 -12.03 -14.00
CA ALA A 116 -5.21 -11.43 -13.48
C ALA A 116 -4.44 -10.64 -14.53
N ASP A 117 -4.25 -11.22 -15.72
CA ASP A 117 -3.58 -10.55 -16.84
C ASP A 117 -4.38 -9.33 -17.33
N TRP A 118 -5.71 -9.43 -17.35
CA TRP A 118 -6.58 -8.31 -17.67
C TRP A 118 -6.45 -7.17 -16.64
N ARG A 119 -6.51 -7.48 -15.33
CA ARG A 119 -6.32 -6.49 -14.25
C ARG A 119 -4.96 -5.82 -14.35
N ARG A 120 -3.88 -6.60 -14.51
CA ARG A 120 -2.51 -6.09 -14.65
C ARG A 120 -2.38 -5.14 -15.84
N ARG A 121 -2.91 -5.50 -17.01
CA ARG A 121 -2.91 -4.62 -18.20
C ARG A 121 -3.70 -3.34 -17.96
N ARG A 122 -4.86 -3.42 -17.31
CA ARG A 122 -5.70 -2.25 -17.05
C ARG A 122 -5.07 -1.29 -16.05
N LEU A 123 -4.53 -1.80 -14.93
CA LEU A 123 -3.75 -1.02 -13.97
C LEU A 123 -2.51 -0.38 -14.61
N SER A 124 -1.76 -1.12 -15.44
CA SER A 124 -0.60 -0.59 -16.16
C SER A 124 -0.99 0.56 -17.12
N ARG A 125 -2.15 0.46 -17.78
CA ARG A 125 -2.69 1.54 -18.60
C ARG A 125 -3.04 2.77 -17.75
N LEU A 126 -3.75 2.60 -16.63
CA LEU A 126 -4.06 3.71 -15.71
C LEU A 126 -2.79 4.38 -15.18
N GLN A 127 -1.78 3.59 -14.82
CA GLN A 127 -0.48 4.10 -14.40
C GLN A 127 0.17 4.95 -15.50
N THR A 128 0.17 4.46 -16.75
CA THR A 128 0.72 5.18 -17.90
C THR A 128 -0.02 6.50 -18.14
N GLU A 129 -1.36 6.47 -18.09
CA GLU A 129 -2.20 7.67 -18.23
C GLU A 129 -1.89 8.70 -17.13
N LEU A 130 -1.80 8.26 -15.87
CA LEU A 130 -1.49 9.14 -14.74
C LEU A 130 -0.06 9.72 -14.82
N VAL A 131 0.94 8.90 -15.15
CA VAL A 131 2.32 9.36 -15.36
C VAL A 131 2.40 10.36 -16.51
N ASN A 132 1.68 10.15 -17.62
CA ASN A 132 1.63 11.11 -18.72
C ASN A 132 1.03 12.47 -18.31
N ARG A 133 -0.04 12.46 -17.50
CA ARG A 133 -0.61 13.69 -16.92
C ARG A 133 0.42 14.42 -16.04
N ILE A 134 1.15 13.68 -15.21
CA ILE A 134 2.21 14.23 -14.35
C ILE A 134 3.35 14.82 -15.19
N VAL A 135 3.84 14.09 -16.20
CA VAL A 135 4.89 14.58 -17.11
C VAL A 135 4.46 15.88 -17.78
N LYS A 136 3.23 15.94 -18.31
CA LYS A 136 2.69 17.15 -18.95
C LYS A 136 2.64 18.32 -17.96
N LEU A 137 2.12 18.10 -16.76
CA LEU A 137 2.03 19.11 -15.69
C LEU A 137 3.41 19.65 -15.29
N GLN A 138 4.38 18.75 -15.15
CA GLN A 138 5.72 19.09 -14.68
C GLN A 138 6.57 19.79 -15.74
N ASN A 139 6.25 19.65 -17.04
CA ASN A 139 7.09 20.13 -18.13
C ASN A 139 6.36 21.17 -19.00
N PRO A 140 6.06 22.37 -18.45
CA PRO A 140 5.45 23.44 -19.23
C PRO A 140 6.40 23.93 -20.33
N GLN A 141 5.83 24.46 -21.43
CA GLN A 141 6.61 25.04 -22.53
C GLN A 141 7.36 26.30 -22.10
N GLN A 142 6.77 27.11 -21.21
CA GLN A 142 7.36 28.34 -20.69
C GLN A 142 7.39 28.31 -19.16
N CYS A 143 8.54 27.97 -18.57
CA CYS A 143 8.66 27.92 -17.11
C CYS A 143 8.47 29.29 -16.44
N GLN A 144 8.81 30.39 -17.11
CA GLN A 144 8.73 31.74 -16.53
C GLN A 144 7.29 32.19 -16.28
N SER A 145 6.32 31.76 -17.08
CA SER A 145 4.90 32.15 -17.00
C SER A 145 4.01 31.06 -16.41
N ALA A 146 4.51 29.83 -16.27
CA ALA A 146 3.76 28.72 -15.68
C ALA A 146 3.30 29.04 -14.24
N LYS A 147 2.09 28.58 -13.88
CA LYS A 147 1.63 28.55 -12.50
C LYS A 147 2.40 27.46 -11.74
N LYS A 148 2.95 27.79 -10.58
CA LYS A 148 3.80 26.88 -9.80
C LYS A 148 3.31 26.73 -8.38
N LEU A 149 3.57 25.57 -7.82
CA LEU A 149 3.44 25.26 -6.41
C LEU A 149 4.83 25.01 -5.87
N ILE A 150 5.20 25.74 -4.82
CA ILE A 150 6.51 25.70 -4.19
C ILE A 150 6.38 24.98 -2.85
N CYS A 151 7.22 23.96 -2.65
CA CYS A 151 7.26 23.20 -1.39
C CYS A 151 8.71 23.09 -0.91
N ASN A 152 8.93 23.25 0.39
CA ASN A 152 10.24 23.13 1.00
C ASN A 152 10.45 21.71 1.57
N LEU A 153 11.50 21.02 1.12
CA LEU A 153 11.81 19.65 1.54
C LEU A 153 12.10 19.52 3.04
N ASN A 154 12.57 20.58 3.70
CA ASN A 154 13.20 20.54 5.02
C ASN A 154 12.21 20.44 6.19
N LYS A 155 11.14 19.64 6.04
CA LYS A 155 10.28 19.27 7.17
C LYS A 155 11.12 18.63 8.28
N GLY A 156 10.78 18.96 9.53
CA GLY A 156 11.44 18.57 10.77
C GLY A 156 11.38 17.08 11.13
N CYS A 157 11.66 16.17 10.20
CA CYS A 157 11.53 14.71 10.40
C CYS A 157 12.52 13.91 9.53
N GLY A 158 12.47 12.57 9.65
CA GLY A 158 13.32 11.67 8.85
C GLY A 158 12.87 11.52 7.39
N PHE A 159 13.67 10.82 6.58
CA PHE A 159 13.49 10.66 5.13
C PHE A 159 12.08 10.21 4.76
N GLY A 160 11.54 9.18 5.41
CA GLY A 160 10.20 8.67 5.10
C GLY A 160 9.12 9.76 5.17
N CYS A 161 9.11 10.50 6.28
CA CYS A 161 8.20 11.62 6.49
C CYS A 161 8.45 12.78 5.49
N GLN A 162 9.70 13.05 5.11
CA GLN A 162 10.02 14.06 4.09
C GLN A 162 9.56 13.64 2.69
N ALA A 163 9.72 12.38 2.30
CA ALA A 163 9.22 11.86 1.03
C ALA A 163 7.68 11.92 0.97
N HIS A 164 6.98 11.60 2.06
CA HIS A 164 5.53 11.83 2.14
C HIS A 164 5.14 13.31 2.07
N HIS A 165 5.96 14.21 2.62
CA HIS A 165 5.74 15.65 2.43
C HIS A 165 5.86 16.05 0.95
N VAL A 166 6.86 15.52 0.23
CA VAL A 166 7.00 15.74 -1.23
C VAL A 166 5.80 15.15 -1.99
N LEU A 167 5.33 13.95 -1.62
CA LEU A 167 4.13 13.32 -2.19
C LEU A 167 2.89 14.21 -1.98
N TYR A 168 2.66 14.68 -0.76
CA TYR A 168 1.55 15.59 -0.45
C TYR A 168 1.60 16.85 -1.31
N CYS A 169 2.77 17.49 -1.43
CA CYS A 169 2.93 18.69 -2.25
C CYS A 169 2.69 18.39 -3.74
N MET A 170 3.14 17.23 -4.23
CA MET A 170 2.87 16.78 -5.58
C MET A 170 1.37 16.53 -5.83
N THR A 171 0.65 15.97 -4.85
CA THR A 171 -0.81 15.79 -4.92
C THR A 171 -1.53 17.13 -5.03
N LEU A 172 -1.16 18.14 -4.24
CA LEU A 172 -1.75 19.48 -4.36
C LEU A 172 -1.44 20.12 -5.72
N ALA A 173 -0.20 19.96 -6.20
CA ALA A 173 0.23 20.50 -7.48
C ALA A 173 -0.57 19.87 -8.63
N TYR A 174 -0.74 18.55 -8.59
CA TYR A 174 -1.58 17.80 -9.50
C TYR A 174 -3.04 18.25 -9.46
N ALA A 175 -3.61 18.39 -8.27
CA ALA A 175 -5.01 18.79 -8.10
C ALA A 175 -5.29 20.21 -8.59
N THR A 176 -4.33 21.11 -8.45
CA THR A 176 -4.47 22.55 -8.79
C THR A 176 -3.93 22.93 -10.17
N GLY A 177 -3.40 21.97 -10.94
CA GLY A 177 -2.84 22.25 -12.26
C GLY A 177 -1.58 23.12 -12.22
N ARG A 178 -0.81 23.05 -11.14
CA ARG A 178 0.42 23.83 -10.96
C ARG A 178 1.65 22.95 -11.15
N THR A 179 2.66 23.46 -11.86
CA THR A 179 3.97 22.79 -11.92
C THR A 179 4.60 22.78 -10.52
N PHE A 180 4.96 21.60 -10.05
CA PHE A 180 5.59 21.43 -8.75
C PHE A 180 7.09 21.75 -8.81
N VAL A 181 7.51 22.73 -8.00
CA VAL A 181 8.91 23.07 -7.77
C VAL A 181 9.28 22.73 -6.32
N LEU A 182 10.23 21.81 -6.16
CA LEU A 182 10.76 21.40 -4.87
C LEU A 182 12.00 22.21 -4.51
N ASP A 183 11.92 22.98 -3.43
CA ASP A 183 13.09 23.58 -2.80
C ASP A 183 13.77 22.55 -1.89
N SER A 184 14.96 22.12 -2.29
CA SER A 184 15.78 21.14 -1.57
C SER A 184 17.12 21.71 -1.11
N VAL A 185 17.26 23.04 -1.10
CA VAL A 185 18.48 23.71 -0.61
C VAL A 185 18.65 23.40 0.88
N ASN A 186 19.90 23.22 1.32
CA ASN A 186 20.26 22.90 2.71
C ASN A 186 19.58 21.63 3.26
N TRP A 187 19.34 20.65 2.40
CA TRP A 187 18.74 19.40 2.84
C TRP A 187 19.63 18.66 3.84
N ARG A 188 19.07 18.35 5.01
CA ARG A 188 19.79 17.72 6.13
C ARG A 188 20.48 16.40 5.78
N TYR A 189 19.96 15.68 4.79
CA TYR A 189 20.50 14.40 4.35
C TYR A 189 21.60 14.56 3.30
N SER A 190 21.52 15.60 2.46
CA SER A 190 22.45 15.79 1.35
C SER A 190 22.57 17.25 0.95
N ARG A 191 23.80 17.78 0.93
CA ARG A 191 24.07 19.13 0.43
C ARG A 191 23.75 19.29 -1.06
N GLY A 192 23.74 18.18 -1.81
CA GLY A 192 23.38 18.15 -3.23
C GLY A 192 21.86 18.22 -3.48
N GLY A 193 21.05 18.36 -2.43
CA GLY A 193 19.58 18.43 -2.53
C GLY A 193 18.95 17.13 -3.04
N TRP A 194 17.73 17.22 -3.55
CA TRP A 194 16.95 16.07 -4.03
C TRP A 194 17.67 15.30 -5.17
N THR A 195 18.37 16.05 -6.03
CA THR A 195 19.03 15.52 -7.23
C THR A 195 20.32 14.74 -6.95
N SER A 196 20.78 14.67 -5.69
CA SER A 196 21.93 13.84 -5.34
C SER A 196 21.66 12.34 -5.52
N VAL A 197 20.39 11.93 -5.45
CA VAL A 197 19.94 10.54 -5.53
C VAL A 197 18.83 10.33 -6.58
N PHE A 198 17.98 11.32 -6.81
CA PHE A 198 16.85 11.21 -7.74
C PHE A 198 17.02 12.09 -8.99
N GLU A 199 16.23 11.81 -10.02
CA GLU A 199 16.05 12.72 -11.14
C GLU A 199 15.33 14.01 -10.70
N PRO A 200 15.54 15.14 -11.40
CA PRO A 200 14.72 16.33 -11.16
C PRO A 200 13.24 16.04 -11.47
N LEU A 201 12.35 16.68 -10.70
CA LEU A 201 10.89 16.53 -10.87
C LEU A 201 10.36 17.13 -12.18
N SER A 202 11.17 17.92 -12.88
CA SER A 202 10.87 18.53 -14.16
C SER A 202 12.14 18.60 -15.01
N LYS A 203 12.02 18.44 -16.32
CA LYS A 203 13.09 18.66 -17.29
C LYS A 203 13.11 20.09 -17.81
N THR A 204 11.99 20.79 -17.79
CA THR A 204 11.85 22.13 -18.40
C THR A 204 11.58 23.25 -17.39
N CYS A 205 11.23 22.92 -16.15
CA CYS A 205 10.85 23.91 -15.15
C CYS A 205 11.21 23.49 -13.71
N THR A 206 12.45 23.76 -13.32
CA THR A 206 12.97 23.54 -11.97
C THR A 206 13.12 24.82 -11.17
N GLU A 207 13.00 25.98 -11.82
CA GLU A 207 13.21 27.28 -11.20
C GLU A 207 11.92 27.83 -10.60
N ARG A 208 12.04 28.42 -9.42
CA ARG A 208 10.95 29.13 -8.74
C ARG A 208 10.42 30.31 -9.56
N GLY A 209 11.32 31.12 -10.15
CA GLY A 209 10.98 32.40 -10.79
C GLY A 209 10.96 33.57 -9.80
N SER A 210 10.73 34.78 -10.31
CA SER A 210 10.86 36.05 -9.57
C SER A 210 9.54 36.68 -9.10
N ALA A 211 8.40 36.11 -9.49
CA ALA A 211 7.09 36.64 -9.09
C ALA A 211 6.89 36.57 -7.57
N GLY A 212 6.07 37.46 -7.02
CA GLY A 212 5.69 37.43 -5.61
C GLY A 212 4.87 36.19 -5.29
N ALA A 213 5.37 35.34 -4.38
CA ALA A 213 4.65 34.14 -3.97
C ALA A 213 3.54 34.45 -2.96
N LYS A 214 2.40 33.79 -3.10
CA LYS A 214 1.30 33.81 -2.13
C LYS A 214 1.33 32.56 -1.27
N GLN A 215 0.99 32.70 0.01
CA GLN A 215 0.84 31.54 0.89
C GLN A 215 -0.43 30.77 0.52
N TRP A 216 -0.39 29.45 0.65
CA TRP A 216 -1.56 28.58 0.45
C TRP A 216 -2.75 29.05 1.29
N GLY A 217 -3.92 29.13 0.68
CA GLY A 217 -5.17 29.53 1.34
C GLY A 217 -5.27 31.03 1.68
N SER A 218 -4.27 31.85 1.32
CA SER A 218 -4.39 33.31 1.43
C SER A 218 -5.23 33.90 0.30
N THR A 219 -5.82 35.08 0.53
CA THR A 219 -6.64 35.78 -0.46
C THR A 219 -5.86 36.00 -1.76
N GLY A 220 -6.44 35.57 -2.88
CA GLY A 220 -5.84 35.66 -4.22
C GLY A 220 -4.78 34.58 -4.53
N ALA A 221 -4.59 33.58 -3.67
CA ALA A 221 -3.65 32.48 -3.95
C ALA A 221 -4.08 31.61 -5.15
N GLU A 222 -5.38 31.49 -5.42
CA GLU A 222 -5.90 30.69 -6.55
C GLU A 222 -5.46 31.24 -7.91
N ASP A 223 -5.43 32.57 -8.04
CA ASP A 223 -5.02 33.28 -9.25
C ASP A 223 -3.52 33.54 -9.33
N ALA A 224 -2.82 33.50 -8.19
CA ALA A 224 -1.39 33.77 -8.12
C ALA A 224 -0.58 32.82 -9.00
N GLN A 225 0.49 33.34 -9.60
CA GLN A 225 1.40 32.50 -10.37
C GLN A 225 2.15 31.51 -9.46
N LEU A 226 2.70 32.00 -8.34
CA LEU A 226 3.47 31.19 -7.40
C LEU A 226 2.70 31.04 -6.08
N VAL A 227 2.52 29.80 -5.65
CA VAL A 227 1.89 29.48 -4.35
C VAL A 227 2.86 28.66 -3.52
N GLU A 228 3.14 29.13 -2.30
CA GLU A 228 3.92 28.40 -1.31
C GLU A 228 3.00 27.56 -0.42
N VAL A 229 3.37 26.30 -0.24
CA VAL A 229 2.59 25.34 0.54
C VAL A 229 3.30 25.03 1.85
N PRO A 230 2.61 25.13 3.00
CA PRO A 230 3.17 24.74 4.28
C PRO A 230 3.19 23.21 4.43
N ILE A 231 3.84 22.74 5.49
CA ILE A 231 3.66 21.35 5.94
C ILE A 231 2.17 21.09 6.21
N ILE A 232 1.71 19.87 5.94
CA ILE A 232 0.30 19.50 6.08
C ILE A 232 -0.27 19.78 7.48
N ASP A 233 0.58 19.71 8.51
CA ASP A 233 0.25 19.96 9.92
C ASP A 233 -0.12 21.43 10.18
N ALA A 234 0.42 22.35 9.39
CA ALA A 234 0.21 23.80 9.52
C ALA A 234 -0.83 24.34 8.51
N MET A 235 -1.54 23.46 7.82
CA MET A 235 -2.56 23.85 6.84
C MET A 235 -3.86 24.27 7.54
N ALA A 236 -4.15 25.57 7.53
CA ALA A 236 -5.38 26.11 8.11
C ALA A 236 -6.66 25.62 7.39
N HIS A 237 -6.63 25.56 6.06
CA HIS A 237 -7.76 25.13 5.23
C HIS A 237 -7.38 23.87 4.45
N LYS A 238 -7.91 22.72 4.88
CA LYS A 238 -7.65 21.42 4.27
C LYS A 238 -8.52 21.23 3.01
N PRO A 239 -7.95 21.14 1.80
CA PRO A 239 -8.72 20.92 0.59
C PRO A 239 -9.25 19.47 0.51
N PRO A 240 -10.29 19.22 -0.32
CA PRO A 240 -10.91 17.90 -0.43
C PRO A 240 -10.04 16.84 -1.12
N TYR A 241 -8.97 17.26 -1.80
CA TYR A 241 -8.01 16.40 -2.51
C TYR A 241 -6.77 16.04 -1.67
N LEU A 242 -6.80 16.25 -0.34
CA LEU A 242 -5.80 15.65 0.53
C LEU A 242 -5.93 14.13 0.56
N PRO A 243 -4.83 13.40 0.85
CA PRO A 243 -4.89 11.99 1.21
C PRO A 243 -6.04 11.69 2.18
N GLN A 244 -6.79 10.60 2.07
CA GLN A 244 -6.66 9.52 1.09
C GLN A 244 -7.58 9.70 -0.14
N ALA A 245 -7.81 10.93 -0.60
CA ALA A 245 -8.60 11.17 -1.81
C ALA A 245 -7.85 10.79 -3.09
N ILE A 246 -8.57 10.23 -4.07
CA ILE A 246 -8.08 9.96 -5.42
C ILE A 246 -8.78 10.86 -6.46
N PRO A 247 -8.22 11.02 -7.68
CA PRO A 247 -8.89 11.74 -8.76
C PRO A 247 -10.26 11.13 -9.07
N ALA A 248 -11.30 11.97 -9.13
CA ALA A 248 -12.68 11.52 -9.36
C ALA A 248 -12.88 10.76 -10.68
N ASP A 249 -12.12 11.11 -11.71
CA ASP A 249 -12.18 10.45 -13.02
C ASP A 249 -11.54 9.04 -13.02
N LEU A 250 -10.67 8.73 -12.06
CA LEU A 250 -10.07 7.40 -11.90
C LEU A 250 -10.86 6.50 -10.94
N TYR A 251 -11.82 7.08 -10.20
CA TYR A 251 -12.44 6.43 -9.05
C TYR A 251 -13.13 5.11 -9.39
N GLU A 252 -14.05 5.10 -10.36
CA GLU A 252 -14.88 3.92 -10.64
C GLU A 252 -14.02 2.73 -11.06
N GLU A 253 -13.08 2.99 -11.97
CA GLU A 253 -12.24 1.95 -12.53
C GLU A 253 -11.19 1.46 -11.53
N LEU A 254 -10.50 2.38 -10.83
CA LEU A 254 -9.48 2.00 -9.87
C LEU A 254 -10.06 1.26 -8.67
N SER A 255 -11.24 1.67 -8.19
CA SER A 255 -11.94 0.98 -7.09
C SER A 255 -12.42 -0.42 -7.48
N GLY A 256 -12.65 -0.67 -8.77
CA GLY A 256 -12.95 -2.01 -9.28
C GLY A 256 -11.72 -2.89 -9.53
N LEU A 257 -10.51 -2.30 -9.56
CA LEU A 257 -9.27 -3.00 -9.91
C LEU A 257 -8.29 -3.20 -8.76
N HIS A 258 -8.40 -2.40 -7.69
CA HIS A 258 -7.42 -2.35 -6.62
C HIS A 258 -8.10 -2.26 -5.25
N GLY A 259 -7.73 -3.15 -4.32
CA GLY A 259 -8.30 -3.22 -2.96
C GLY A 259 -8.01 -2.00 -2.09
N ASN A 260 -7.02 -1.18 -2.46
CA ASN A 260 -6.80 0.14 -1.86
C ASN A 260 -6.44 1.20 -2.93
N PRO A 261 -7.43 1.91 -3.50
CA PRO A 261 -7.21 2.86 -4.59
C PRO A 261 -6.26 4.00 -4.26
N PHE A 262 -6.27 4.52 -3.02
CA PHE A 262 -5.41 5.63 -2.64
C PHE A 262 -3.94 5.21 -2.58
N VAL A 263 -3.63 4.05 -2.00
CA VAL A 263 -2.25 3.56 -1.92
C VAL A 263 -1.68 3.38 -3.34
N TRP A 264 -2.48 2.87 -4.28
CA TRP A 264 -2.06 2.78 -5.68
C TRP A 264 -1.77 4.17 -6.28
N PHE A 265 -2.66 5.15 -6.06
CA PHE A 265 -2.47 6.51 -6.55
C PHE A 265 -1.21 7.16 -5.96
N ALA A 266 -0.99 7.02 -4.65
CA ALA A 266 0.21 7.45 -3.94
C ALA A 266 1.46 6.77 -4.50
N GLY A 267 1.41 5.46 -4.73
CA GLY A 267 2.47 4.66 -5.32
C GLY A 267 2.90 5.17 -6.70
N VAL A 268 1.95 5.45 -7.59
CA VAL A 268 2.27 5.98 -8.93
C VAL A 268 2.93 7.36 -8.87
N LEU A 269 2.46 8.25 -7.99
CA LEU A 269 3.08 9.56 -7.75
C LEU A 269 4.50 9.40 -7.17
N LEU A 270 4.68 8.55 -6.17
CA LEU A 270 5.99 8.27 -5.57
C LEU A 270 6.97 7.67 -6.58
N ASN A 271 6.52 6.77 -7.45
CA ASN A 271 7.34 6.22 -8.51
C ASN A 271 7.81 7.28 -9.52
N TYR A 272 7.05 8.37 -9.72
CA TYR A 272 7.51 9.54 -10.47
C TYR A 272 8.51 10.39 -9.66
N ILE A 273 8.21 10.64 -8.39
CA ILE A 273 8.99 11.52 -7.50
C ILE A 273 10.37 10.93 -7.20
N MET A 274 10.42 9.64 -6.93
CA MET A 274 11.61 8.90 -6.46
C MET A 274 12.32 8.15 -7.59
N ARG A 275 12.23 8.63 -8.84
CA ARG A 275 13.02 8.08 -9.96
C ARG A 275 14.51 8.18 -9.64
N PRO A 276 15.25 7.07 -9.49
CA PRO A 276 16.69 7.12 -9.23
C PRO A 276 17.42 7.79 -10.39
N ASN A 277 18.41 8.63 -10.09
CA ASN A 277 19.33 9.09 -11.13
C ASN A 277 20.24 7.92 -11.57
N ALA A 278 20.90 8.05 -12.72
CA ALA A 278 21.68 6.96 -13.31
C ALA A 278 22.81 6.44 -12.40
N ALA A 279 23.42 7.29 -11.58
CA ALA A 279 24.47 6.87 -10.66
C ALA A 279 23.90 6.03 -9.51
N PHE A 280 22.79 6.46 -8.93
CA PHE A 280 22.14 5.74 -7.85
C PHE A 280 21.43 4.47 -8.33
N GLN A 281 20.86 4.47 -9.53
CA GLN A 281 20.30 3.24 -10.13
C GLN A 281 21.36 2.13 -10.24
N ARG A 282 22.56 2.44 -10.74
CA ARG A 282 23.66 1.47 -10.79
C ARG A 282 24.01 0.93 -9.40
N GLN A 283 24.08 1.81 -8.41
CA GLN A 283 24.33 1.39 -7.02
C GLN A 283 23.25 0.43 -6.50
N LEU A 284 21.98 0.68 -6.81
CA LEU A 284 20.86 -0.20 -6.43
C LEU A 284 20.98 -1.57 -7.10
N ASP A 285 21.26 -1.59 -8.40
CA ASP A 285 21.40 -2.82 -9.17
C ASP A 285 22.58 -3.66 -8.67
N ASP A 286 23.73 -3.04 -8.45
CA ASP A 286 24.92 -3.69 -7.89
C ASP A 286 24.65 -4.23 -6.47
N ASN A 287 23.91 -3.49 -5.65
CA ASN A 287 23.53 -3.93 -4.31
C ASN A 287 22.59 -5.15 -4.37
N ALA A 288 21.58 -5.12 -5.22
CA ALA A 288 20.66 -6.25 -5.41
C ALA A 288 21.40 -7.52 -5.83
N ILE A 289 22.36 -7.40 -6.76
CA ILE A 289 23.22 -8.51 -7.20
C ILE A 289 24.08 -9.02 -6.04
N ARG A 290 24.76 -8.12 -5.32
CA ARG A 290 25.63 -8.46 -4.18
C ARG A 290 24.88 -9.18 -3.07
N LEU A 291 23.66 -8.76 -2.77
CA LEU A 291 22.80 -9.40 -1.76
C LEU A 291 22.26 -10.76 -2.23
N GLY A 292 22.33 -11.06 -3.53
CA GLY A 292 21.68 -12.24 -4.10
C GLY A 292 20.16 -12.13 -4.09
N PHE A 293 19.63 -10.92 -4.30
CA PHE A 293 18.19 -10.66 -4.33
C PHE A 293 17.53 -11.51 -5.41
N ALA A 294 16.65 -12.41 -4.99
CA ALA A 294 15.93 -13.33 -5.87
C ALA A 294 14.59 -13.72 -5.24
N LYS A 295 13.61 -14.04 -6.07
CA LYS A 295 12.28 -14.48 -5.64
C LYS A 295 12.23 -16.01 -5.47
N PRO A 296 11.35 -16.55 -4.61
CA PRO A 296 10.44 -15.82 -3.72
C PRO A 296 11.19 -15.20 -2.52
N ILE A 297 10.81 -13.97 -2.14
CA ILE A 297 11.42 -13.22 -1.04
C ILE A 297 10.40 -12.39 -0.26
N VAL A 298 10.47 -12.46 1.07
CA VAL A 298 9.67 -11.63 1.97
C VAL A 298 10.51 -10.46 2.46
N GLY A 299 9.97 -9.24 2.37
CA GLY A 299 10.56 -8.05 2.97
C GLY A 299 10.15 -7.95 4.43
N VAL A 300 11.12 -7.76 5.32
CA VAL A 300 10.88 -7.55 6.75
C VAL A 300 11.53 -6.24 7.16
N GLN A 301 10.72 -5.27 7.60
CA GLN A 301 11.20 -3.99 8.10
C GLN A 301 10.98 -3.91 9.61
N VAL A 302 12.08 -4.00 10.37
CA VAL A 302 12.04 -3.90 11.83
C VAL A 302 12.58 -2.53 12.25
N ARG A 303 11.83 -1.81 13.07
CA ARG A 303 12.20 -0.49 13.58
C ARG A 303 12.35 -0.54 15.10
N ARG A 304 13.57 -0.38 15.63
CA ARG A 304 13.86 -0.53 17.07
C ARG A 304 14.45 0.72 17.75
N THR A 305 15.10 1.67 17.07
CA THR A 305 15.90 2.68 17.81
C THR A 305 15.07 3.80 18.47
N ASP A 306 15.02 4.98 17.86
CA ASP A 306 14.44 6.22 18.40
C ASP A 306 12.91 6.25 18.49
N LYS A 307 12.24 5.13 18.23
CA LYS A 307 10.78 5.04 18.09
C LYS A 307 10.12 4.22 19.19
N ILE A 308 10.86 3.37 19.89
CA ILE A 308 10.34 2.62 21.03
C ILE A 308 9.97 3.60 22.15
N GLY A 309 8.70 3.59 22.55
CA GLY A 309 8.21 4.38 23.68
C GLY A 309 7.76 5.81 23.35
N SER A 310 7.92 6.27 22.10
CA SER A 310 7.39 7.56 21.64
C SER A 310 6.39 7.44 20.50
N GLU A 311 6.67 6.59 19.50
CA GLU A 311 5.86 6.46 18.27
C GLU A 311 5.44 5.03 17.96
N ALA A 312 6.13 4.01 18.52
CA ALA A 312 5.79 2.60 18.34
C ALA A 312 6.20 1.76 19.56
N ALA A 313 5.65 0.55 19.65
CA ALA A 313 6.07 -0.46 20.61
C ALA A 313 7.31 -1.24 20.13
N PHE A 314 8.03 -1.86 21.06
CA PHE A 314 9.01 -2.88 20.71
C PHE A 314 8.27 -4.14 20.28
N HIS A 315 8.69 -4.72 19.15
CA HIS A 315 8.22 -6.03 18.68
C HIS A 315 9.41 -6.98 18.55
N ASP A 316 9.27 -8.18 19.12
CA ASP A 316 10.29 -9.24 18.96
C ASP A 316 10.30 -9.73 17.51
N ILE A 317 11.45 -10.22 17.03
CA ILE A 317 11.54 -10.76 15.66
C ILE A 317 10.59 -11.95 15.44
N SER A 318 10.22 -12.69 16.50
CA SER A 318 9.25 -13.78 16.39
C SER A 318 7.89 -13.33 15.88
N GLU A 319 7.43 -12.13 16.26
CA GLU A 319 6.14 -11.59 15.82
C GLU A 319 6.10 -11.39 14.31
N TYR A 320 7.20 -10.90 13.72
CA TYR A 320 7.34 -10.77 12.27
C TYR A 320 7.41 -12.14 11.59
N MET A 321 8.17 -13.06 12.19
CA MET A 321 8.46 -14.37 11.58
C MET A 321 7.24 -15.27 11.47
N VAL A 322 6.21 -15.10 12.31
CA VAL A 322 4.91 -15.79 12.15
C VAL A 322 4.34 -15.55 10.75
N TRP A 323 4.35 -14.29 10.29
CA TRP A 323 3.78 -13.92 8.99
C TRP A 323 4.68 -14.27 7.81
N VAL A 324 6.00 -14.28 8.03
CA VAL A 324 6.96 -14.80 7.04
C VAL A 324 6.75 -16.30 6.83
N GLU A 325 6.56 -17.06 7.91
CA GLU A 325 6.28 -18.49 7.84
C GLU A 325 4.94 -18.76 7.14
N GLU A 326 3.91 -17.98 7.46
CA GLU A 326 2.60 -18.08 6.82
C GLU A 326 2.65 -17.85 5.30
N PHE A 327 3.43 -16.85 4.86
CA PHE A 327 3.68 -16.61 3.44
C PHE A 327 4.34 -17.84 2.78
N TYR A 328 5.40 -18.39 3.36
CA TYR A 328 6.12 -19.52 2.75
C TYR A 328 5.30 -20.81 2.74
N LYS A 329 4.51 -21.07 3.78
CA LYS A 329 3.53 -22.16 3.82
C LYS A 329 2.52 -22.03 2.68
N THR A 330 1.98 -20.84 2.47
CA THR A 330 1.03 -20.56 1.38
C THR A 330 1.69 -20.66 0.00
N TYR A 331 2.92 -20.15 -0.13
CA TYR A 331 3.70 -20.25 -1.36
C TYR A 331 3.95 -21.71 -1.76
N GLU A 332 4.33 -22.56 -0.80
CA GLU A 332 4.61 -23.98 -1.04
C GLU A 332 3.37 -24.74 -1.54
N LEU A 333 2.18 -24.41 -1.04
CA LEU A 333 0.91 -24.99 -1.53
C LEU A 333 0.63 -24.65 -3.00
N ARG A 334 1.06 -23.46 -3.46
CA ARG A 334 0.81 -22.98 -4.84
C ARG A 334 1.90 -23.40 -5.82
N HIS A 335 3.16 -23.34 -5.40
CA HIS A 335 4.32 -23.41 -6.30
C HIS A 335 5.28 -24.56 -5.96
N GLY A 336 5.03 -25.30 -4.87
CA GLY A 336 5.99 -26.23 -4.30
C GLY A 336 7.06 -25.53 -3.45
N ARG A 337 7.86 -26.33 -2.73
CA ARG A 337 8.87 -25.82 -1.81
C ARG A 337 9.97 -25.06 -2.56
N PRO A 338 10.28 -23.80 -2.19
CA PRO A 338 11.34 -23.04 -2.84
C PRO A 338 12.73 -23.60 -2.49
N ASP A 339 13.70 -23.30 -3.34
CA ASP A 339 15.12 -23.64 -3.12
C ASP A 339 15.67 -23.00 -1.84
N LYS A 340 15.26 -21.75 -1.57
CA LYS A 340 15.58 -21.00 -0.36
C LYS A 340 14.42 -20.13 0.06
N MET A 341 14.14 -20.10 1.36
CA MET A 341 13.22 -19.14 1.98
C MET A 341 13.98 -17.86 2.31
N ARG A 342 13.93 -16.88 1.41
CA ARG A 342 14.71 -15.64 1.47
C ARG A 342 13.96 -14.54 2.22
N ILE A 343 14.68 -13.81 3.07
CA ILE A 343 14.14 -12.64 3.78
C ILE A 343 15.04 -11.45 3.50
N LEU A 344 14.49 -10.37 2.95
CA LEU A 344 15.17 -9.08 2.92
C LEU A 344 14.90 -8.36 4.25
N LEU A 345 15.89 -8.29 5.12
CA LEU A 345 15.79 -7.65 6.43
C LEU A 345 16.36 -6.22 6.39
N ALA A 346 15.47 -5.25 6.54
CA ALA A 346 15.79 -3.83 6.71
C ALA A 346 15.58 -3.42 8.18
N THR A 347 16.63 -2.95 8.84
CA THR A 347 16.59 -2.62 10.26
C THR A 347 17.59 -1.54 10.63
N ASP A 348 17.24 -0.73 11.63
CA ASP A 348 18.11 0.23 12.28
C ASP A 348 18.87 -0.35 13.50
N ASP A 349 18.66 -1.64 13.81
CA ASP A 349 19.37 -2.39 14.84
C ASP A 349 20.44 -3.30 14.21
N ALA A 350 21.71 -2.94 14.42
CA ALA A 350 22.85 -3.66 13.87
C ALA A 350 23.01 -5.10 14.41
N ASN A 351 22.38 -5.45 15.54
CA ASN A 351 22.49 -6.79 16.13
C ASN A 351 21.41 -7.76 15.63
N LEU A 352 20.31 -7.25 15.09
CA LEU A 352 19.14 -8.04 14.74
C LEU A 352 19.43 -9.09 13.67
N LEU A 353 20.30 -8.82 12.69
CA LEU A 353 20.64 -9.80 11.66
C LEU A 353 21.24 -11.08 12.28
N ASN A 354 22.19 -10.93 13.20
CA ASN A 354 22.84 -12.06 13.86
C ASN A 354 21.89 -12.79 14.82
N GLU A 355 20.95 -12.07 15.44
CA GLU A 355 19.88 -12.66 16.24
C GLU A 355 18.95 -13.53 15.37
N ALA A 356 18.42 -12.94 14.29
CA ALA A 356 17.47 -13.59 13.39
C ALA A 356 18.08 -14.82 12.70
N ALA A 357 19.31 -14.71 12.19
CA ALA A 357 20.00 -15.82 11.55
C ALA A 357 20.25 -17.01 12.49
N ARG A 358 20.47 -16.75 13.79
CA ARG A 358 20.63 -17.81 14.80
C ARG A 358 19.30 -18.46 15.19
N ARG A 359 18.24 -17.66 15.34
CA ARG A 359 16.91 -18.15 15.74
C ARG A 359 16.16 -18.86 14.60
N TYR A 360 16.43 -18.48 13.35
CA TYR A 360 15.71 -18.96 12.17
C TYR A 360 16.66 -19.52 11.09
N PRO A 361 17.44 -20.58 11.38
CA PRO A 361 18.47 -21.11 10.48
C PRO A 361 17.92 -21.71 9.17
N ALA A 362 16.61 -21.98 9.10
CA ALA A 362 15.95 -22.44 7.88
C ALA A 362 15.79 -21.35 6.81
N TYR A 363 15.95 -20.08 7.18
CA TYR A 363 15.78 -18.92 6.30
C TYR A 363 17.12 -18.32 5.88
N THR A 364 17.16 -17.78 4.67
CA THR A 364 18.31 -17.05 4.13
C THR A 364 18.05 -15.54 4.28
N PHE A 365 18.73 -14.89 5.23
CA PHE A 365 18.61 -13.45 5.44
C PHE A 365 19.53 -12.67 4.50
N LEU A 366 18.95 -11.73 3.77
CA LEU A 366 19.62 -10.73 2.94
C LEU A 366 19.51 -9.40 3.67
N SER A 367 20.63 -8.75 3.97
CA SER A 367 20.63 -7.46 4.64
C SER A 367 21.91 -6.70 4.32
N ASP A 368 21.79 -5.40 4.03
CA ASP A 368 22.96 -4.53 3.91
C ASP A 368 23.35 -4.02 5.30
N THR A 369 24.27 -4.72 5.95
CA THR A 369 24.76 -4.35 7.29
C THR A 369 25.40 -2.96 7.34
N SER A 370 25.85 -2.41 6.21
CA SER A 370 26.33 -1.02 6.13
C SER A 370 25.18 -0.01 6.15
N SER A 371 24.00 -0.37 5.62
CA SER A 371 22.75 0.40 5.76
C SER A 371 22.31 0.44 7.23
N SER A 372 22.27 -0.70 7.94
CA SER A 372 21.87 -0.73 9.35
C SER A 372 22.75 0.12 10.27
N ARG A 373 24.07 0.12 10.04
CA ARG A 373 25.00 0.97 10.82
C ARG A 373 24.79 2.46 10.54
N SER A 374 24.61 2.82 9.27
CA SER A 374 24.38 4.21 8.85
C SER A 374 22.97 4.74 9.15
N ALA A 375 22.00 3.86 9.41
CA ALA A 375 20.65 4.22 9.84
C ALA A 375 20.54 4.59 11.33
N SER A 376 21.60 4.29 12.11
CA SER A 376 21.70 4.66 13.53
C SER A 376 21.61 6.18 13.73
N VAL A 377 21.12 6.62 14.89
CA VAL A 377 20.87 8.05 15.19
C VAL A 377 22.08 8.94 14.90
N ARG A 378 23.30 8.43 15.09
CA ARG A 378 24.55 9.17 14.91
C ARG A 378 24.86 9.47 13.44
N ASP A 379 24.63 8.51 12.55
CA ASP A 379 25.12 8.54 11.17
C ASP A 379 23.98 8.76 10.14
N ARG A 380 22.72 8.81 10.62
CA ARG A 380 21.48 8.89 9.82
C ARG A 380 21.42 10.08 8.87
N TYR A 381 21.83 11.28 9.30
CA TYR A 381 21.75 12.50 8.51
C TYR A 381 23.03 12.73 7.71
N SER A 382 23.32 11.78 6.82
CA SER A 382 24.47 11.78 5.92
C SER A 382 24.07 11.27 4.53
N ASP A 383 24.89 11.55 3.51
CA ASP A 383 24.68 11.03 2.15
C ASP A 383 24.66 9.48 2.15
N GLY A 384 25.48 8.85 2.98
CA GLY A 384 25.51 7.39 3.14
C GLY A 384 24.22 6.85 3.76
N GLY A 385 23.78 7.44 4.87
CA GLY A 385 22.52 7.06 5.53
C GLY A 385 21.29 7.28 4.65
N LEU A 386 21.29 8.36 3.85
CA LEU A 386 20.24 8.63 2.85
C LEU A 386 20.19 7.54 1.78
N ARG A 387 21.33 7.20 1.17
CA ARG A 387 21.39 6.16 0.14
C ARG A 387 21.00 4.80 0.70
N GLY A 388 21.38 4.49 1.94
CA GLY A 388 20.99 3.27 2.65
C GLY A 388 19.48 3.14 2.79
N VAL A 389 18.82 4.12 3.43
CA VAL A 389 17.36 4.07 3.65
C VAL A 389 16.56 4.05 2.34
N ILE A 390 16.99 4.79 1.32
CA ILE A 390 16.32 4.74 0.01
C ILE A 390 16.50 3.36 -0.63
N SER A 391 17.69 2.77 -0.54
CA SER A 391 17.93 1.42 -1.07
C SER A 391 17.05 0.38 -0.38
N ASP A 392 16.93 0.45 0.95
CA ASP A 392 16.06 -0.43 1.72
C ASP A 392 14.60 -0.28 1.28
N VAL A 393 14.07 0.95 1.19
CA VAL A 393 12.70 1.22 0.71
C VAL A 393 12.47 0.64 -0.68
N LEU A 394 13.37 0.92 -1.62
CA LEU A 394 13.23 0.48 -3.02
C LEU A 394 13.32 -1.04 -3.13
N LEU A 395 14.24 -1.71 -2.43
CA LEU A 395 14.34 -3.17 -2.45
C LEU A 395 13.16 -3.84 -1.74
N LEU A 396 12.72 -3.32 -0.59
CA LEU A 396 11.51 -3.80 0.11
C LEU A 396 10.29 -3.73 -0.81
N SER A 397 10.13 -2.65 -1.58
CA SER A 397 9.01 -2.50 -2.53
C SER A 397 8.99 -3.57 -3.65
N LYS A 398 10.13 -4.25 -3.90
CA LYS A 398 10.24 -5.30 -4.93
C LYS A 398 10.03 -6.71 -4.40
N THR A 399 9.90 -6.89 -3.08
CA THR A 399 9.62 -8.19 -2.46
C THR A 399 8.24 -8.74 -2.86
N ASP A 400 7.98 -10.02 -2.56
CA ASP A 400 6.71 -10.67 -2.88
C ASP A 400 5.65 -10.41 -1.81
N TYR A 401 6.07 -10.14 -0.58
CA TYR A 401 5.23 -9.82 0.57
C TYR A 401 6.02 -8.97 1.57
N LEU A 402 5.35 -8.07 2.31
CA LEU A 402 6.00 -7.14 3.24
C LEU A 402 5.47 -7.31 4.67
N VAL A 403 6.34 -7.63 5.63
CA VAL A 403 5.99 -7.70 7.06
C VAL A 403 6.69 -6.57 7.81
N CYS A 404 5.93 -5.72 8.50
CA CYS A 404 6.49 -4.55 9.17
C CYS A 404 5.56 -3.96 10.24
N THR A 405 5.87 -2.75 10.68
CA THR A 405 4.96 -1.86 11.39
C THR A 405 4.58 -0.69 10.48
N PHE A 406 3.29 -0.46 10.27
CA PHE A 406 2.81 0.72 9.54
C PHE A 406 2.84 2.00 10.35
N SER A 407 3.22 2.01 11.62
CA SER A 407 3.68 3.23 12.29
C SER A 407 4.95 3.80 11.64
N SER A 408 5.79 2.94 11.02
CA SER A 408 7.01 3.31 10.31
C SER A 408 6.74 3.87 8.90
N GLN A 409 7.09 5.13 8.68
CA GLN A 409 7.01 5.79 7.37
C GLN A 409 7.84 5.07 6.29
N VAL A 410 8.94 4.41 6.68
CA VAL A 410 9.79 3.62 5.77
C VAL A 410 9.01 2.45 5.20
N CYS A 411 8.25 1.72 6.05
CA CYS A 411 7.44 0.62 5.56
C CYS A 411 6.30 1.12 4.67
N ARG A 412 5.63 2.21 5.05
CA ARG A 412 4.53 2.77 4.24
C ARG A 412 4.99 3.18 2.85
N LEU A 413 6.17 3.79 2.72
CA LEU A 413 6.77 4.08 1.40
C LEU A 413 7.04 2.83 0.57
N ALA A 414 7.61 1.79 1.18
CA ALA A 414 7.89 0.53 0.49
C ALA A 414 6.58 -0.13 0.00
N TYR A 415 5.54 -0.11 0.84
CA TYR A 415 4.21 -0.60 0.51
C TYR A 415 3.53 0.22 -0.60
N GLU A 416 3.60 1.55 -0.56
CA GLU A 416 3.06 2.41 -1.62
C GLU A 416 3.75 2.13 -2.96
N LEU A 417 5.09 2.04 -2.97
CA LEU A 417 5.87 1.73 -4.17
C LEU A 417 5.65 0.29 -4.68
N MET A 418 5.28 -0.65 -3.80
CA MET A 418 4.97 -2.03 -4.18
C MET A 418 3.76 -2.13 -5.12
N GLN A 419 2.85 -1.15 -5.08
CA GLN A 419 1.62 -1.15 -5.88
C GLN A 419 1.86 -0.90 -7.38
N VAL A 420 3.09 -0.53 -7.77
CA VAL A 420 3.42 -0.04 -9.11
C VAL A 420 3.99 -1.15 -9.99
N GLY A 421 3.48 -1.26 -11.22
CA GLY A 421 3.98 -2.22 -12.22
C GLY A 421 3.60 -3.68 -11.95
N ARG A 422 2.58 -3.93 -11.13
CA ARG A 422 2.05 -5.26 -10.79
C ARG A 422 0.53 -5.30 -10.92
N ASP A 423 -0.05 -6.46 -10.63
CA ASP A 423 -1.47 -6.56 -10.31
C ASP A 423 -1.77 -5.95 -8.93
N ASP A 424 -3.02 -6.06 -8.47
CA ASP A 424 -3.43 -5.63 -7.14
C ASP A 424 -2.54 -6.26 -6.08
N SER A 425 -1.75 -5.42 -5.40
CA SER A 425 -0.82 -5.81 -4.34
C SER A 425 -1.25 -5.21 -3.00
N SER A 426 -2.51 -4.79 -2.89
CA SER A 426 -3.04 -4.13 -1.70
C SER A 426 -3.04 -5.03 -0.46
N ASP A 427 -3.11 -6.35 -0.64
CA ASP A 427 -3.10 -7.37 0.42
C ASP A 427 -1.71 -7.99 0.68
N ARG A 428 -0.67 -7.58 -0.06
CA ARG A 428 0.68 -8.16 0.03
C ARG A 428 1.51 -7.62 1.18
N PHE A 429 0.89 -7.44 2.33
CA PHE A 429 1.55 -7.00 3.54
C PHE A 429 0.92 -7.58 4.81
N HIS A 430 1.70 -7.57 5.88
CA HIS A 430 1.20 -7.67 7.23
C HIS A 430 1.83 -6.56 8.11
N SER A 431 0.99 -5.79 8.80
CA SER A 431 1.40 -4.76 9.75
C SER A 431 1.15 -5.25 11.17
N LEU A 432 2.15 -5.19 12.05
CA LEU A 432 2.01 -5.58 13.46
C LEU A 432 1.28 -4.54 14.32
N ASP A 433 1.06 -3.33 13.79
CA ASP A 433 0.45 -2.22 14.53
C ASP A 433 -0.66 -1.53 13.73
N ASP A 434 -0.36 -0.41 13.09
CA ASP A 434 -1.34 0.45 12.44
C ASP A 434 -1.91 -0.19 11.17
N VAL A 435 -3.12 0.22 10.81
CA VAL A 435 -3.61 0.10 9.43
C VAL A 435 -2.86 1.09 8.53
N TYR A 436 -2.96 0.95 7.20
CA TYR A 436 -2.33 1.94 6.33
C TYR A 436 -2.91 3.35 6.58
N TYR A 437 -2.03 4.33 6.76
CA TYR A 437 -2.39 5.73 6.88
C TYR A 437 -1.35 6.67 6.25
N PHE A 438 -1.80 7.87 5.93
CA PHE A 438 -0.99 8.98 5.46
C PHE A 438 -1.03 10.11 6.50
N GLY A 439 0.12 10.59 6.95
CA GLY A 439 0.20 11.64 7.97
C GLY A 439 -0.48 12.93 7.53
N GLY A 440 -1.48 13.40 8.28
CA GLY A 440 -2.25 14.61 7.97
C GLY A 440 -3.44 14.39 7.02
N GLN A 441 -3.78 13.14 6.71
CA GLN A 441 -4.93 12.79 5.88
C GLN A 441 -6.28 13.34 6.37
N LEU A 442 -7.25 13.36 5.47
CA LEU A 442 -8.67 13.46 5.78
C LEU A 442 -9.10 12.29 6.67
N PRO A 443 -10.17 12.44 7.47
CA PRO A 443 -10.69 11.37 8.32
C PRO A 443 -10.87 10.07 7.53
N LEU A 444 -10.24 9.01 8.04
CA LEU A 444 -10.44 7.65 7.55
C LEU A 444 -11.83 7.21 7.99
N GLU A 445 -12.67 6.79 7.04
CA GLU A 445 -14.06 6.44 7.34
C GLU A 445 -14.39 5.07 6.76
N VAL A 446 -15.21 4.34 7.50
CA VAL A 446 -15.85 3.11 7.04
C VAL A 446 -17.36 3.28 7.09
N THR A 447 -18.07 2.62 6.18
CA THR A 447 -19.53 2.55 6.17
C THR A 447 -19.97 1.17 6.64
N ALA A 448 -20.92 1.12 7.56
CA ALA A 448 -21.53 -0.13 8.00
C ALA A 448 -22.37 -0.75 6.86
N ARG A 449 -22.04 -1.99 6.48
CA ARG A 449 -22.81 -2.79 5.52
C ARG A 449 -23.87 -3.64 6.20
N PHE A 450 -23.61 -4.04 7.44
CA PHE A 450 -24.48 -4.93 8.21
C PHE A 450 -24.74 -4.37 9.60
N ALA A 451 -25.94 -4.65 10.12
CA ALA A 451 -26.29 -4.26 11.48
C ALA A 451 -25.47 -5.00 12.54
N HIS A 452 -25.25 -4.35 13.68
CA HIS A 452 -24.64 -4.95 14.86
C HIS A 452 -25.30 -4.39 16.11
N LYS A 453 -25.65 -5.28 17.03
CA LYS A 453 -26.05 -4.92 18.38
C LYS A 453 -24.86 -5.13 19.31
N ALA A 454 -24.48 -4.08 20.04
CA ALA A 454 -23.41 -4.11 21.01
C ALA A 454 -23.68 -5.18 22.08
N ARG A 455 -22.66 -5.97 22.40
CA ARG A 455 -22.72 -7.01 23.44
C ARG A 455 -22.54 -6.44 24.84
N ASP A 456 -21.75 -5.39 24.95
CA ASP A 456 -21.49 -4.65 26.18
C ASP A 456 -21.24 -3.16 25.87
N SER A 457 -20.90 -2.37 26.90
CA SER A 457 -20.71 -0.92 26.79
C SER A 457 -19.49 -0.50 25.96
N SER A 458 -18.54 -1.40 25.70
CA SER A 458 -17.36 -1.12 24.90
C SER A 458 -17.65 -1.09 23.39
N GLU A 459 -18.70 -1.80 22.95
CA GLU A 459 -19.06 -1.93 21.54
C GLU A 459 -20.01 -0.80 21.05
N LEU A 460 -20.08 -0.61 19.73
CA LEU A 460 -21.00 0.29 19.02
C LEU A 460 -22.16 -0.50 18.41
N ASP A 461 -23.38 0.03 18.54
CA ASP A 461 -24.47 -0.42 17.67
C ASP A 461 -24.27 0.13 16.26
N LEU A 462 -24.36 -0.74 15.26
CA LEU A 462 -24.28 -0.39 13.84
C LEU A 462 -25.62 -0.61 13.14
N SER A 463 -26.00 0.35 12.30
CA SER A 463 -27.05 0.21 11.28
C SER A 463 -26.44 0.32 9.88
N PRO A 464 -26.95 -0.40 8.87
CA PRO A 464 -26.48 -0.24 7.50
C PRO A 464 -26.52 1.23 7.05
N GLY A 465 -25.40 1.73 6.50
CA GLY A 465 -25.22 3.13 6.11
C GLY A 465 -24.58 4.02 7.18
N ASP A 466 -24.41 3.55 8.43
CA ASP A 466 -23.70 4.33 9.45
C ASP A 466 -22.25 4.59 9.03
N VAL A 467 -21.78 5.82 9.21
CA VAL A 467 -20.39 6.20 8.99
C VAL A 467 -19.63 6.20 10.31
N ILE A 468 -18.46 5.56 10.31
CA ILE A 468 -17.57 5.45 11.46
C ILE A 468 -16.21 6.01 11.08
N GLY A 469 -15.72 6.99 11.85
CA GLY A 469 -14.33 7.45 11.75
C GLY A 469 -13.41 6.38 12.33
N LEU A 470 -12.68 5.68 11.48
CA LEU A 470 -11.82 4.56 11.86
C LEU A 470 -10.57 5.09 12.57
N ALA A 471 -10.32 4.58 13.78
CA ALA A 471 -9.09 4.86 14.53
C ALA A 471 -8.02 3.79 14.26
N GLY A 472 -8.41 2.52 14.19
CA GLY A 472 -7.50 1.41 13.91
C GLY A 472 -8.19 0.05 13.93
N ASN A 473 -7.46 -0.98 13.49
CA ASN A 473 -7.88 -2.38 13.55
C ASN A 473 -7.06 -3.07 14.66
N HIS A 474 -7.71 -3.85 15.51
CA HIS A 474 -7.04 -4.57 16.59
C HIS A 474 -6.51 -5.95 16.16
N TRP A 475 -6.78 -6.35 14.92
CA TRP A 475 -6.37 -7.64 14.35
C TRP A 475 -6.95 -8.86 15.08
N ASP A 476 -8.05 -8.67 15.81
CA ASP A 476 -8.79 -9.70 16.58
C ASP A 476 -10.24 -9.88 16.07
N GLY A 477 -10.57 -9.27 14.93
CA GLY A 477 -11.92 -9.22 14.34
C GLY A 477 -12.71 -7.96 14.68
N TYR A 478 -12.20 -7.10 15.58
CA TYR A 478 -12.78 -5.81 15.90
C TYR A 478 -11.89 -4.64 15.45
N SER A 479 -12.55 -3.52 15.22
CA SER A 479 -11.91 -2.22 14.98
C SER A 479 -12.44 -1.21 15.97
N LEU A 480 -11.66 -0.15 16.21
CA LEU A 480 -12.02 0.97 17.06
C LEU A 480 -12.33 2.19 16.20
N GLY A 481 -13.39 2.92 16.53
CA GLY A 481 -13.71 4.16 15.82
C GLY A 481 -14.80 4.97 16.48
N GLN A 482 -15.04 6.16 15.92
CA GLN A 482 -16.09 7.08 16.36
C GLN A 482 -17.30 6.97 15.45
N SER A 483 -18.45 6.57 15.99
CA SER A 483 -19.70 6.60 15.24
C SER A 483 -20.14 8.05 15.02
N ARG A 484 -20.36 8.45 13.75
CA ARG A 484 -20.90 9.78 13.42
C ARG A 484 -22.34 9.95 13.92
N ARG A 485 -23.12 8.86 13.91
CA ARG A 485 -24.52 8.86 14.37
C ARG A 485 -24.64 8.92 15.90
N LEU A 486 -23.82 8.13 16.61
CA LEU A 486 -23.89 8.05 18.08
C LEU A 486 -23.03 9.10 18.78
N GLY A 487 -22.07 9.73 18.09
CA GLY A 487 -21.17 10.72 18.65
C GLY A 487 -20.15 10.16 19.65
N ARG A 488 -20.02 8.84 19.78
CA ARG A 488 -19.11 8.17 20.73
C ARG A 488 -18.17 7.19 20.06
N ASN A 489 -17.07 6.90 20.76
CA ASN A 489 -16.14 5.84 20.41
C ASN A 489 -16.62 4.48 20.90
N GLY A 490 -16.19 3.42 20.22
CA GLY A 490 -16.34 2.05 20.67
C GLY A 490 -15.84 1.04 19.65
N LEU A 491 -15.79 -0.22 20.09
CA LEU A 491 -15.42 -1.35 19.25
C LEU A 491 -16.55 -1.73 18.31
N PHE A 492 -16.21 -2.23 17.13
CA PHE A 492 -17.18 -2.79 16.21
C PHE A 492 -16.56 -3.92 15.36
N PRO A 493 -17.34 -4.92 14.92
CA PRO A 493 -16.81 -6.01 14.12
C PRO A 493 -16.35 -5.50 12.75
N ALA A 494 -15.05 -5.64 12.43
CA ALA A 494 -14.44 -5.06 11.24
C ALA A 494 -15.09 -5.56 9.95
N TYR A 495 -15.42 -6.86 9.89
CA TYR A 495 -16.04 -7.54 8.74
C TYR A 495 -17.45 -7.04 8.38
N LYS A 496 -18.07 -6.18 9.21
CA LYS A 496 -19.38 -5.58 8.94
C LYS A 496 -19.30 -4.23 8.24
N THR A 497 -18.11 -3.75 7.96
CA THR A 497 -17.88 -2.42 7.39
C THR A 497 -17.09 -2.49 6.09
N GLU A 498 -17.15 -1.43 5.30
CA GLU A 498 -16.30 -1.24 4.13
C GLU A 498 -15.64 0.13 4.16
N LEU A 499 -14.41 0.21 3.64
CA LEU A 499 -13.66 1.46 3.59
C LEU A 499 -14.31 2.46 2.63
N VAL A 500 -14.48 3.70 3.08
CA VAL A 500 -14.93 4.80 2.22
C VAL A 500 -13.75 5.30 1.39
N VAL A 501 -13.77 5.00 0.09
CA VAL A 501 -12.82 5.56 -0.87
C VAL A 501 -13.23 7.00 -1.21
N ARG A 502 -12.43 7.97 -0.79
CA ARG A 502 -12.69 9.39 -1.09
C ARG A 502 -12.25 9.72 -2.51
N LYS A 503 -13.07 10.49 -3.22
CA LYS A 503 -12.73 11.07 -4.52
C LYS A 503 -12.82 12.58 -4.50
N ALA A 504 -11.97 13.25 -5.27
CA ALA A 504 -11.97 14.68 -5.42
C ALA A 504 -11.73 15.09 -6.88
N GLU A 505 -12.34 16.19 -7.28
CA GLU A 505 -12.05 16.82 -8.57
C GLU A 505 -10.62 17.35 -8.58
N MET A 506 -9.80 16.84 -9.50
CA MET A 506 -8.40 17.23 -9.67
C MET A 506 -8.21 17.71 -11.11
N ARG A 507 -7.54 18.85 -11.31
CA ARG A 507 -7.40 19.51 -12.63
C ARG A 507 -5.95 19.50 -13.13
N PRO A 508 -5.37 18.35 -13.49
CA PRO A 508 -4.01 18.29 -14.01
C PRO A 508 -3.95 18.85 -15.45
N GLY A 509 -3.67 20.15 -15.59
CA GLY A 509 -3.38 20.78 -16.89
C GLY A 509 -4.58 21.37 -17.64
N LEU A 510 -5.47 22.07 -16.93
CA LEU A 510 -6.15 23.25 -17.46
C LEU A 510 -5.21 24.47 -17.41
#